data_AF-A0A4R8SXS6-F1
#
_entry.id   AF-A0A4R8SXS6-F1
#
_cell.length_a   1.000
_cell.length_b   1.000
_cell.length_c   1.000
_cell.angle_alpha   90.00
_cell.angle_beta   90.00
_cell.angle_gamma   90.00
#
_symmetry.space_group_name_H-M   'P 1'
#
loop_
_entity.id
_entity.type
_entity.pdbx_description
1 polymer ?
#
loop_
_entity_poly.entity_id
_entity_poly.type
_entity_poly.pdbx_seq_one_letter_code
_entity_poly.pdbx_strand_id
1 'polypeptide(L)'
;MSLVAFEGGRLIELDTEFRSAVRCWSWCENSPMPDWTYHPLSPIASSVLGERRTRVWAMKVLAAVVTRAGGRRWIPWVFDHPPVPLQWQGRFGATVPPSIGREAVAVLPVQGAGVIEIGPVGAADVDTVRRAAADRRCRVIALATITEVADAVAPFVDAVSLPGDAGTVRLTEPSMGAAVRALEDPAVTVLATPAVLIAAGPGWFSRVIEAATPTTPPKALRDIGFDPRGWPAWIWGVLVGLGLIVAGIGAAAISLGPVLLWYDRDYLGLSVDGLHGVNHHLVGFLQHDRLTMAGNMIGIGVLYLGLAWGGIREGHRWARNALLISGLVAFLTYFYFLVTGFLEPLHTLVVVGLFPLLLLAVWRAPAAPCWPPIVEGPESQRRRALWGQLLMIGVGGGLFVAGAVISTVGLTSVFVPTDLDFLGTSSEALHAANQHLPSFIAHDRAGFGGALMGAGLAVLLISLWGWRRGERWVWWSLLIGCAFGTVPVLAIHFAIGYTHVEHLLPVYVLVVVVVIALALSRAYLTARPDQSPRISW
;
A
#
# COMPACT_ATOMS: atom_id res chain seq x y z
N MET A 1 -15.37 -76.41 -2.54
CA MET A 1 -16.75 -76.92 -2.40
C MET A 1 -17.67 -75.74 -2.75
N SER A 2 -18.22 -75.81 -3.96
CA SER A 2 -19.34 -75.08 -4.61
C SER A 2 -19.86 -73.76 -4.00
N LEU A 3 -20.27 -72.71 -4.73
CA LEU A 3 -20.33 -72.31 -6.15
C LEU A 3 -20.84 -70.83 -6.13
N VAL A 4 -20.35 -69.96 -7.05
CA VAL A 4 -21.08 -68.96 -7.92
C VAL A 4 -22.19 -68.10 -7.30
N ALA A 5 -22.43 -66.80 -7.57
CA ALA A 5 -21.85 -65.63 -8.25
C ALA A 5 -22.93 -64.52 -8.15
N PHE A 6 -22.58 -63.23 -8.22
CA PHE A 6 -23.42 -62.20 -8.87
C PHE A 6 -22.57 -60.95 -9.19
N GLU A 7 -22.45 -60.66 -10.48
CA GLU A 7 -22.04 -59.37 -11.04
C GLU A 7 -23.13 -58.30 -10.79
N GLY A 8 -22.72 -57.06 -10.54
CA GLY A 8 -23.57 -55.87 -10.67
C GLY A 8 -24.12 -55.31 -9.36
N GLY A 9 -23.38 -54.40 -8.72
CA GLY A 9 -23.91 -53.58 -7.62
C GLY A 9 -22.84 -52.71 -6.97
N ARG A 10 -22.77 -51.43 -7.34
CA ARG A 10 -21.91 -50.43 -6.70
C ARG A 10 -22.28 -50.28 -5.23
N LEU A 11 -21.28 -50.42 -4.37
CA LEU A 11 -21.16 -49.63 -3.15
C LEU A 11 -19.79 -48.95 -3.23
N ILE A 12 -19.73 -47.85 -3.98
CA ILE A 12 -18.63 -46.89 -3.81
C ILE A 12 -18.91 -46.24 -2.46
N GLU A 13 -18.06 -46.55 -1.49
CA GLU A 13 -18.05 -46.04 -0.13
C GLU A 13 -17.78 -44.52 -0.18
N LEU A 14 -18.82 -43.73 -0.47
CA LEU A 14 -18.85 -42.28 -0.35
C LEU A 14 -19.00 -41.90 1.13
N ASP A 15 -17.94 -41.98 1.93
CA ASP A 15 -18.04 -41.41 3.29
C ASP A 15 -16.72 -41.07 4.01
N THR A 16 -15.55 -41.45 3.49
CA THR A 16 -14.28 -41.20 4.19
C THR A 16 -13.70 -39.81 3.89
N GLU A 17 -13.67 -39.35 2.63
CA GLU A 17 -13.19 -38.01 2.28
C GLU A 17 -14.13 -36.89 2.75
N PHE A 18 -15.44 -37.12 2.72
CA PHE A 18 -16.42 -36.12 3.18
C PHE A 18 -16.39 -35.95 4.70
N ARG A 19 -16.30 -37.04 5.48
CA ARG A 19 -16.16 -36.94 6.94
C ARG A 19 -14.81 -36.38 7.38
N SER A 20 -13.72 -36.66 6.65
CA SER A 20 -12.43 -36.00 6.91
C SER A 20 -12.44 -34.52 6.53
N ALA A 21 -13.14 -34.15 5.44
CA ALA A 21 -13.37 -32.76 5.06
C ALA A 21 -14.22 -32.04 6.12
N VAL A 22 -15.36 -32.58 6.52
CA VAL A 22 -16.24 -31.99 7.56
C VAL A 22 -15.53 -31.88 8.92
N ARG A 23 -14.69 -32.85 9.31
CA ARG A 23 -13.85 -32.75 10.52
C ARG A 23 -12.71 -31.75 10.38
N CYS A 24 -12.17 -31.48 9.20
CA CYS A 24 -11.20 -30.42 8.96
C CYS A 24 -11.88 -29.02 8.90
N TRP A 25 -13.15 -28.98 8.48
CA TRP A 25 -13.96 -27.76 8.35
C TRP A 25 -14.36 -27.14 9.70
N SER A 26 -14.56 -27.95 10.76
CA SER A 26 -14.90 -27.41 12.09
C SER A 26 -13.75 -26.63 12.76
N TRP A 27 -12.53 -26.67 12.19
CA TRP A 27 -11.33 -26.02 12.71
C TRP A 27 -10.83 -24.84 11.85
N CYS A 28 -11.46 -24.60 10.69
CA CYS A 28 -11.05 -23.58 9.73
C CYS A 28 -11.95 -22.33 9.79
N GLU A 29 -11.62 -21.37 10.65
CA GLU A 29 -12.27 -20.05 10.68
C GLU A 29 -11.38 -19.01 9.93
N ASN A 30 -11.91 -18.33 8.91
CA ASN A 30 -11.18 -17.42 8.01
C ASN A 30 -10.98 -16.02 8.59
N SER A 31 -9.99 -15.24 8.10
CA SER A 31 -9.76 -13.82 8.46
C SER A 31 -9.65 -12.94 7.21
N PRO A 32 -10.26 -11.73 7.15
CA PRO A 32 -10.29 -10.86 5.96
C PRO A 32 -9.27 -9.72 6.05
N MET A 33 -8.29 -9.86 6.93
CA MET A 33 -7.21 -8.89 7.09
C MET A 33 -6.32 -8.83 5.85
N PRO A 34 -5.86 -7.64 5.41
CA PRO A 34 -4.92 -7.52 4.31
C PRO A 34 -3.72 -8.45 4.52
N ASP A 35 -3.24 -9.09 3.46
CA ASP A 35 -2.24 -10.14 3.56
C ASP A 35 -0.97 -9.73 4.35
N TRP A 36 -0.56 -8.45 4.23
CA TRP A 36 0.58 -7.87 4.93
C TRP A 36 0.38 -7.68 6.43
N THR A 37 -0.87 -7.72 6.91
CA THR A 37 -1.19 -7.88 8.34
C THR A 37 -1.41 -9.34 8.69
N TYR A 38 -2.18 -10.06 7.87
CA TYR A 38 -2.61 -11.43 8.16
C TYR A 38 -1.41 -12.37 8.34
N HIS A 39 -0.56 -12.53 7.32
CA HIS A 39 0.50 -13.53 7.39
C HIS A 39 1.63 -13.16 8.37
N PRO A 40 2.12 -11.91 8.43
CA PRO A 40 3.14 -11.54 9.41
C PRO A 40 2.66 -11.61 10.86
N LEU A 41 1.46 -11.09 11.15
CA LEU A 41 1.02 -10.91 12.53
C LEU A 41 0.20 -12.08 13.08
N SER A 42 -0.43 -12.89 12.22
CA SER A 42 -1.26 -14.01 12.67
C SER A 42 -0.50 -15.02 13.54
N PRO A 43 0.76 -15.43 13.24
CA PRO A 43 1.50 -16.35 14.11
C PRO A 43 1.75 -15.78 15.51
N ILE A 44 2.08 -14.49 15.58
CA ILE A 44 2.34 -13.78 16.84
C ILE A 44 1.04 -13.64 17.65
N ALA A 45 -0.04 -13.20 17.01
CA ALA A 45 -1.32 -13.08 17.69
C ALA A 45 -1.86 -14.45 18.14
N SER A 46 -1.65 -15.49 17.33
CA SER A 46 -2.08 -16.86 17.63
C SER A 46 -1.29 -17.48 18.78
N SER A 47 0.00 -17.14 18.96
CA SER A 47 0.78 -17.62 20.11
C SER A 47 0.33 -16.99 21.43
N VAL A 48 -0.23 -15.77 21.39
CA VAL A 48 -0.71 -15.05 22.58
C VAL A 48 -2.17 -15.38 22.91
N LEU A 49 -3.06 -15.37 21.93
CA LEU A 49 -4.52 -15.46 22.13
C LEU A 49 -5.10 -16.83 21.77
N GLY A 50 -4.31 -17.70 21.12
CA GLY A 50 -4.78 -18.90 20.47
C GLY A 50 -5.28 -18.63 19.05
N GLU A 51 -5.03 -19.57 18.14
CA GLU A 51 -5.30 -19.44 16.71
C GLU A 51 -6.78 -19.17 16.41
N ARG A 52 -7.67 -19.93 17.06
CA ARG A 52 -9.12 -19.79 16.89
C ARG A 52 -9.63 -18.42 17.33
N ARG A 53 -9.25 -17.99 18.54
CA ARG A 53 -9.70 -16.70 19.09
C ARG A 53 -9.20 -15.53 18.23
N THR A 54 -7.95 -15.60 17.79
CA THR A 54 -7.35 -14.57 16.92
C THR A 54 -8.15 -14.37 15.64
N ARG A 55 -8.49 -15.46 14.94
CA ARG A 55 -9.21 -15.42 13.65
C ARG A 55 -10.64 -14.90 13.82
N VAL A 56 -11.37 -15.37 14.83
CA VAL A 56 -12.73 -14.88 15.13
C VAL A 56 -12.73 -13.42 15.55
N TRP A 57 -11.77 -13.00 16.38
CA TRP A 57 -11.66 -11.61 16.79
C TRP A 57 -11.33 -10.70 15.61
N ALA A 58 -10.41 -11.09 14.73
CA ALA A 58 -10.11 -10.34 13.52
C ALA A 58 -11.35 -10.16 12.63
N MET A 59 -12.14 -11.23 12.42
CA MET A 59 -13.43 -11.15 11.73
C MET A 59 -14.40 -10.17 12.39
N LYS A 60 -14.59 -10.28 13.71
CA LYS A 60 -15.56 -9.45 14.44
C LYS A 60 -15.17 -7.98 14.45
N VAL A 61 -13.89 -7.69 14.63
CA VAL A 61 -13.36 -6.31 14.58
C VAL A 61 -13.58 -5.74 13.18
N LEU A 62 -13.21 -6.48 12.13
CA LEU A 62 -13.37 -5.99 10.77
C LEU A 62 -14.84 -5.86 10.38
N ALA A 63 -15.70 -6.80 10.77
CA ALA A 63 -17.14 -6.70 10.60
C ALA A 63 -17.70 -5.46 11.31
N ALA A 64 -17.22 -5.13 12.52
CA ALA A 64 -17.61 -3.92 13.22
C ALA A 64 -17.15 -2.64 12.49
N VAL A 65 -15.92 -2.61 11.96
CA VAL A 65 -15.42 -1.47 11.16
C VAL A 65 -16.25 -1.30 9.89
N VAL A 66 -16.51 -2.39 9.17
CA VAL A 66 -17.28 -2.43 7.92
C VAL A 66 -18.73 -1.98 8.16
N THR A 67 -19.39 -2.51 9.20
CA THR A 67 -20.82 -2.28 9.45
C THR A 67 -21.12 -1.02 10.24
N ARG A 68 -20.30 -0.65 11.23
CA ARG A 68 -20.56 0.48 12.16
C ARG A 68 -19.76 1.73 11.83
N ALA A 69 -18.51 1.62 11.40
CA ALA A 69 -17.66 2.77 11.09
C ALA A 69 -17.72 3.21 9.61
N GLY A 70 -18.74 2.76 8.88
CA GLY A 70 -18.89 3.07 7.46
C GLY A 70 -17.78 2.48 6.57
N GLY A 71 -17.01 1.49 7.08
CA GLY A 71 -15.88 0.85 6.38
C GLY A 71 -16.20 0.44 4.96
N ARG A 72 -17.45 0.01 4.70
CA ARG A 72 -17.95 -0.33 3.36
C ARG A 72 -17.70 0.73 2.28
N ARG A 73 -17.68 2.03 2.61
CA ARG A 73 -17.50 3.11 1.64
C ARG A 73 -16.04 3.44 1.36
N TRP A 74 -15.17 3.32 2.34
CA TRP A 74 -13.78 3.77 2.24
C TRP A 74 -12.75 2.64 2.16
N ILE A 75 -13.06 1.43 2.61
CA ILE A 75 -12.17 0.24 2.50
C ILE A 75 -11.79 -0.03 1.04
N PRO A 76 -12.72 -0.06 0.06
CA PRO A 76 -12.34 -0.23 -1.34
C PRO A 76 -11.37 0.84 -1.84
N TRP A 77 -11.49 2.07 -1.32
CA TRP A 77 -10.61 3.19 -1.68
C TRP A 77 -9.22 3.07 -1.00
N VAL A 78 -9.19 2.64 0.26
CA VAL A 78 -7.94 2.44 1.03
C VAL A 78 -7.14 1.22 0.54
N PHE A 79 -7.79 0.21 -0.03
CA PHE A 79 -7.10 -0.99 -0.53
C PHE A 79 -6.97 -1.05 -2.06
N ASP A 80 -7.55 -0.09 -2.80
CA ASP A 80 -7.59 -0.01 -4.27
C ASP A 80 -7.89 -1.36 -4.94
N HIS A 81 -8.90 -2.08 -4.44
CA HIS A 81 -9.27 -3.37 -5.00
C HIS A 81 -9.81 -3.23 -6.44
N PRO A 82 -9.35 -4.05 -7.40
CA PRO A 82 -9.90 -4.03 -8.74
C PRO A 82 -11.39 -4.43 -8.69
N PRO A 83 -12.26 -3.80 -9.49
CA PRO A 83 -13.67 -4.17 -9.52
C PRO A 83 -13.81 -5.59 -10.06
N VAL A 84 -14.74 -6.36 -9.48
CA VAL A 84 -15.08 -7.69 -10.00
C VAL A 84 -15.62 -7.54 -11.42
N PRO A 85 -15.08 -8.29 -12.42
CA PRO A 85 -15.57 -8.24 -13.78
C PRO A 85 -17.07 -8.56 -13.84
N LEU A 86 -17.81 -7.86 -14.72
CA LEU A 86 -19.26 -8.03 -14.83
C LEU A 86 -19.66 -9.49 -15.06
N GLN A 87 -18.88 -10.21 -15.88
CA GLN A 87 -19.09 -11.63 -16.19
C GLN A 87 -18.92 -12.57 -14.99
N TRP A 88 -18.28 -12.13 -13.91
CA TRP A 88 -18.06 -12.93 -12.69
C TRP A 88 -19.01 -12.55 -11.55
N GLN A 89 -19.83 -11.52 -11.73
CA GLN A 89 -20.76 -11.07 -10.70
C GLN A 89 -21.73 -12.19 -10.34
N GLY A 90 -21.85 -12.47 -9.04
CA GLY A 90 -22.70 -13.55 -8.54
C GLY A 90 -22.18 -14.97 -8.85
N ARG A 91 -20.91 -15.13 -9.25
CA ARG A 91 -20.28 -16.43 -9.57
C ARG A 91 -18.87 -16.65 -9.01
N PHE A 92 -18.23 -15.62 -8.48
CA PHE A 92 -16.91 -15.73 -7.85
C PHE A 92 -16.99 -15.38 -6.37
N GLY A 93 -16.54 -16.28 -5.50
CA GLY A 93 -16.88 -16.19 -4.09
C GLY A 93 -16.11 -17.09 -3.14
N ALA A 94 -16.64 -17.25 -1.92
CA ALA A 94 -16.08 -18.10 -0.88
C ALA A 94 -17.12 -19.05 -0.29
N THR A 95 -16.66 -20.21 0.16
CA THR A 95 -17.43 -21.08 1.08
C THR A 95 -16.98 -20.84 2.51
N VAL A 96 -17.93 -20.65 3.42
CA VAL A 96 -17.69 -20.36 4.85
C VAL A 96 -18.61 -21.17 5.76
N PRO A 97 -18.17 -21.54 6.98
CA PRO A 97 -19.04 -22.25 7.91
C PRO A 97 -20.11 -21.31 8.50
N PRO A 98 -21.26 -21.86 8.98
CA PRO A 98 -22.34 -21.07 9.57
C PRO A 98 -21.89 -20.16 10.73
N SER A 99 -20.90 -20.58 11.51
CA SER A 99 -20.39 -19.86 12.69
C SER A 99 -19.85 -18.46 12.40
N ILE A 100 -19.39 -18.21 11.17
CA ILE A 100 -18.86 -16.90 10.71
C ILE A 100 -19.65 -16.33 9.53
N GLY A 101 -20.79 -16.94 9.17
CA GLY A 101 -21.53 -16.59 7.97
C GLY A 101 -21.94 -15.12 7.93
N ARG A 102 -22.36 -14.56 9.07
CA ARG A 102 -22.77 -13.15 9.18
C ARG A 102 -21.60 -12.19 8.90
N GLU A 103 -20.45 -12.44 9.53
CA GLU A 103 -19.25 -11.63 9.35
C GLU A 103 -18.69 -11.78 7.94
N ALA A 104 -18.70 -12.99 7.37
CA ALA A 104 -18.25 -13.26 6.01
C ALA A 104 -19.09 -12.53 4.96
N VAL A 105 -20.42 -12.59 5.06
CA VAL A 105 -21.37 -11.86 4.20
C VAL A 105 -21.15 -10.34 4.29
N ALA A 106 -20.72 -9.83 5.45
CA ALA A 106 -20.44 -8.41 5.62
C ALA A 106 -19.10 -7.99 4.99
N VAL A 107 -18.05 -8.81 5.09
CA VAL A 107 -16.66 -8.39 4.82
C VAL A 107 -16.10 -8.88 3.50
N LEU A 108 -16.30 -10.15 3.14
CA LEU A 108 -15.67 -10.74 1.96
C LEU A 108 -16.10 -10.10 0.62
N PRO A 109 -17.33 -9.57 0.46
CA PRO A 109 -17.68 -8.82 -0.74
C PRO A 109 -16.79 -7.61 -1.02
N VAL A 110 -16.27 -6.98 0.04
CA VAL A 110 -15.36 -5.83 -0.08
C VAL A 110 -13.98 -6.24 -0.61
N GLN A 111 -13.63 -7.52 -0.50
CA GLN A 111 -12.39 -8.11 -1.00
C GLN A 111 -12.51 -8.65 -2.44
N GLY A 112 -13.73 -8.70 -2.99
CA GLY A 112 -14.03 -9.21 -4.33
C GLY A 112 -14.89 -10.48 -4.38
N ALA A 113 -15.30 -11.04 -3.23
CA ALA A 113 -16.18 -12.21 -3.20
C ALA A 113 -17.65 -11.83 -3.44
N GLY A 114 -18.10 -11.92 -4.68
CA GLY A 114 -19.49 -11.62 -5.07
C GLY A 114 -20.52 -12.66 -4.63
N VAL A 115 -20.06 -13.86 -4.22
CA VAL A 115 -20.90 -14.96 -3.71
C VAL A 115 -20.35 -15.45 -2.38
N ILE A 116 -21.24 -15.74 -1.45
CA ILE A 116 -20.89 -16.37 -0.17
C ILE A 116 -21.75 -17.62 -0.01
N GLU A 117 -21.12 -18.79 -0.10
CA GLU A 117 -21.76 -20.05 0.24
C GLU A 117 -21.57 -20.30 1.74
N ILE A 118 -22.66 -20.44 2.47
CA ILE A 118 -22.65 -20.84 3.87
C ILE A 118 -22.90 -22.35 3.92
N GLY A 119 -21.95 -23.11 4.46
CA GLY A 119 -22.18 -24.52 4.74
C GLY A 119 -20.97 -25.31 5.24
N PRO A 120 -21.16 -26.62 5.51
CA PRO A 120 -22.44 -27.33 5.42
C PRO A 120 -23.44 -26.81 6.47
N VAL A 121 -24.71 -26.78 6.11
CA VAL A 121 -25.81 -26.29 6.96
C VAL A 121 -26.63 -27.48 7.43
N GLY A 122 -26.66 -27.70 8.75
CA GLY A 122 -27.58 -28.65 9.38
C GLY A 122 -28.85 -27.98 9.92
N ALA A 123 -29.77 -28.78 10.46
CA ALA A 123 -31.03 -28.27 11.02
C ALA A 123 -30.82 -27.22 12.14
N ALA A 124 -29.76 -27.35 12.94
CA ALA A 124 -29.42 -26.41 14.01
C ALA A 124 -28.91 -25.05 13.50
N ASP A 125 -28.47 -24.98 12.24
CA ASP A 125 -27.84 -23.79 11.67
C ASP A 125 -28.82 -22.87 10.94
N VAL A 126 -30.06 -23.31 10.71
CA VAL A 126 -31.09 -22.57 9.93
C VAL A 126 -31.27 -21.15 10.45
N ASP A 127 -31.39 -20.97 11.76
CA ASP A 127 -31.53 -19.66 12.39
C ASP A 127 -30.27 -18.79 12.29
N THR A 128 -29.10 -19.42 12.23
CA THR A 128 -27.82 -18.73 12.03
C THR A 128 -27.70 -18.24 10.59
N VAL A 129 -28.04 -19.08 9.61
CA VAL A 129 -28.09 -18.72 8.19
C VAL A 129 -29.10 -17.61 7.94
N ARG A 130 -30.30 -17.71 8.50
CA ARG A 130 -31.34 -16.66 8.43
C ARG A 130 -30.81 -15.31 8.90
N ARG A 131 -30.15 -15.27 10.05
CA ARG A 131 -29.54 -14.04 10.60
C ARG A 131 -28.37 -13.53 9.78
N ALA A 132 -27.57 -14.41 9.20
CA ALA A 132 -26.46 -14.04 8.33
C ALA A 132 -26.95 -13.41 7.01
N ALA A 133 -28.05 -13.92 6.45
CA ALA A 133 -28.59 -13.50 5.17
C ALA A 133 -29.52 -12.28 5.22
N ALA A 134 -29.95 -11.85 6.42
CA ALA A 134 -30.95 -10.79 6.60
C ALA A 134 -30.54 -9.41 6.03
N ASP A 135 -29.25 -9.04 6.13
CA ASP A 135 -28.70 -7.77 5.64
C ASP A 135 -27.71 -7.97 4.48
N ARG A 136 -27.89 -9.04 3.69
CA ARG A 136 -26.95 -9.43 2.63
C ARG A 136 -26.92 -8.40 1.49
N ARG A 137 -25.73 -8.20 0.92
CA ARG A 137 -25.48 -7.35 -0.27
C ARG A 137 -24.70 -8.07 -1.37
N CYS A 138 -24.51 -9.37 -1.19
CA CYS A 138 -23.92 -10.28 -2.14
C CYS A 138 -24.87 -11.47 -2.26
N ARG A 139 -24.67 -12.28 -3.30
CA ARG A 139 -25.41 -13.53 -3.45
C ARG A 139 -25.02 -14.48 -2.32
N VAL A 140 -25.99 -15.00 -1.60
CA VAL A 140 -25.80 -15.99 -0.53
C VAL A 140 -26.37 -17.33 -0.98
N ILE A 141 -25.54 -18.37 -0.89
CA ILE A 141 -25.91 -19.76 -1.19
C ILE A 141 -25.85 -20.55 0.11
N ALA A 142 -26.83 -21.41 0.39
CA ALA A 142 -26.72 -22.36 1.49
C ALA A 142 -26.37 -23.75 0.96
N LEU A 143 -25.29 -24.35 1.43
CA LEU A 143 -24.97 -25.75 1.17
C LEU A 143 -25.63 -26.61 2.24
N ALA A 144 -26.84 -27.11 1.96
CA ALA A 144 -27.63 -27.90 2.89
C ALA A 144 -27.14 -29.36 2.94
N THR A 145 -27.16 -29.99 4.12
CA THR A 145 -26.75 -31.39 4.24
C THR A 145 -27.80 -32.37 3.71
N ILE A 146 -29.08 -31.99 3.77
CA ILE A 146 -30.25 -32.80 3.38
C ILE A 146 -31.36 -31.90 2.82
N THR A 147 -32.30 -32.48 2.07
CA THR A 147 -33.38 -31.76 1.39
C THR A 147 -34.30 -31.01 2.36
N GLU A 148 -34.60 -31.56 3.53
CA GLU A 148 -35.45 -30.90 4.53
C GLU A 148 -34.82 -29.60 5.05
N VAL A 149 -33.49 -29.60 5.21
CA VAL A 149 -32.75 -28.39 5.59
C VAL A 149 -32.71 -27.42 4.42
N ALA A 150 -32.59 -27.91 3.19
CA ALA A 150 -32.63 -27.10 1.98
C ALA A 150 -33.93 -26.30 1.89
N ASP A 151 -35.07 -26.96 2.07
CA ASP A 151 -36.40 -26.34 2.07
C ASP A 151 -36.54 -25.32 3.21
N ALA A 152 -35.99 -25.63 4.39
CA ALA A 152 -36.05 -24.75 5.55
C ALA A 152 -35.23 -23.45 5.37
N VAL A 153 -34.09 -23.50 4.65
CA VAL A 153 -33.24 -22.31 4.43
C VAL A 153 -33.56 -21.54 3.16
N ALA A 154 -34.20 -22.18 2.17
CA ALA A 154 -34.51 -21.59 0.88
C ALA A 154 -35.19 -20.20 0.94
N PRO A 155 -36.13 -19.91 1.87
CA PRO A 155 -36.74 -18.58 1.97
C PRO A 155 -35.78 -17.46 2.36
N PHE A 156 -34.62 -17.80 2.94
CA PHE A 156 -33.70 -16.81 3.51
C PHE A 156 -32.48 -16.51 2.63
N VAL A 157 -32.16 -17.37 1.66
CA VAL A 157 -30.96 -17.28 0.81
C VAL A 157 -31.32 -17.13 -0.67
N ASP A 158 -30.35 -16.81 -1.53
CA ASP A 158 -30.60 -16.61 -2.96
C ASP A 158 -30.58 -17.91 -3.76
N ALA A 159 -29.91 -18.94 -3.25
CA ALA A 159 -29.92 -20.29 -3.80
C ALA A 159 -29.56 -21.32 -2.72
N VAL A 160 -29.95 -22.57 -2.95
CA VAL A 160 -29.55 -23.70 -2.11
C VAL A 160 -28.82 -24.71 -2.98
N SER A 161 -27.68 -25.19 -2.50
CA SER A 161 -26.89 -26.26 -3.13
C SER A 161 -26.92 -27.50 -2.25
N LEU A 162 -26.85 -28.66 -2.89
CA LEU A 162 -26.63 -29.95 -2.23
C LEU A 162 -25.20 -30.44 -2.53
N PRO A 163 -24.62 -31.32 -1.70
CA PRO A 163 -23.32 -31.91 -1.97
C PRO A 163 -23.30 -32.60 -3.35
N GLY A 164 -22.29 -32.30 -4.17
CA GLY A 164 -22.15 -32.88 -5.51
C GLY A 164 -22.84 -32.12 -6.65
N ASP A 165 -23.37 -30.92 -6.40
CA ASP A 165 -23.91 -30.04 -7.46
C ASP A 165 -22.84 -29.67 -8.50
N ALA A 166 -23.07 -30.07 -9.76
CA ALA A 166 -22.12 -29.95 -10.88
C ALA A 166 -21.84 -28.51 -11.31
N GLY A 167 -22.69 -27.55 -10.91
CA GLY A 167 -22.53 -26.13 -11.27
C GLY A 167 -21.53 -25.35 -10.40
N THR A 168 -20.95 -25.96 -9.37
CA THR A 168 -20.09 -25.27 -8.38
C THR A 168 -18.73 -25.94 -8.22
N VAL A 169 -17.66 -25.21 -8.56
CA VAL A 169 -16.27 -25.62 -8.34
C VAL A 169 -15.76 -25.01 -7.04
N ARG A 170 -15.43 -25.87 -6.07
CA ARG A 170 -14.85 -25.47 -4.78
C ARG A 170 -13.35 -25.69 -4.80
N LEU A 171 -12.58 -24.61 -4.84
CA LEU A 171 -11.11 -24.67 -4.88
C LEU A 171 -10.57 -24.95 -3.47
N THR A 172 -9.72 -25.97 -3.36
CA THR A 172 -8.99 -26.34 -2.14
C THR A 172 -7.56 -25.82 -2.13
N GLU A 173 -7.00 -25.58 -3.31
CA GLU A 173 -5.66 -25.02 -3.51
C GLU A 173 -5.70 -23.56 -3.98
N PRO A 174 -4.77 -22.70 -3.52
CA PRO A 174 -4.79 -21.27 -3.82
C PRO A 174 -4.26 -20.91 -5.22
N SER A 175 -4.53 -21.72 -6.25
CA SER A 175 -4.11 -21.41 -7.62
C SER A 175 -5.02 -20.37 -8.26
N MET A 176 -4.45 -19.24 -8.63
CA MET A 176 -5.11 -18.21 -9.44
C MET A 176 -5.41 -18.74 -10.83
N GLY A 177 -4.46 -19.44 -11.45
CA GLY A 177 -4.66 -20.04 -12.79
C GLY A 177 -5.83 -21.02 -12.83
N ALA A 178 -6.01 -21.85 -11.80
CA ALA A 178 -7.17 -22.74 -11.70
C ALA A 178 -8.48 -21.96 -11.56
N ALA A 179 -8.50 -20.90 -10.75
CA ALA A 179 -9.69 -20.05 -10.59
C ALA A 179 -10.08 -19.34 -11.90
N VAL A 180 -9.10 -18.76 -12.60
CA VAL A 180 -9.34 -18.06 -13.88
C VAL A 180 -9.88 -19.02 -14.93
N ARG A 181 -9.26 -20.20 -15.10
CA ARG A 181 -9.75 -21.23 -16.04
C ARG A 181 -11.16 -21.71 -15.72
N ALA A 182 -11.47 -21.94 -14.44
CA ALA A 182 -12.81 -22.36 -14.05
C ALA A 182 -13.87 -21.26 -14.30
N LEU A 183 -13.48 -19.99 -14.25
CA LEU A 183 -14.36 -18.85 -14.54
C LEU A 183 -14.54 -18.57 -16.05
N GLU A 184 -13.81 -19.25 -16.94
CA GLU A 184 -14.01 -19.16 -18.40
C GLU A 184 -15.34 -19.79 -18.82
N ASP A 185 -15.77 -20.86 -18.15
CA ASP A 185 -17.08 -21.48 -18.39
C ASP A 185 -18.18 -20.60 -17.76
N PRO A 186 -19.12 -20.03 -18.55
CA PRO A 186 -20.16 -19.15 -18.04
C PRO A 186 -21.21 -19.84 -17.14
N ALA A 187 -21.23 -21.17 -17.05
CA ALA A 187 -22.16 -21.90 -16.19
C ALA A 187 -21.62 -22.14 -14.76
N VAL A 188 -20.32 -22.00 -14.55
CA VAL A 188 -19.66 -22.44 -13.30
C VAL A 188 -19.61 -21.34 -12.24
N THR A 189 -19.93 -21.68 -10.99
CA THR A 189 -19.64 -20.83 -9.82
C THR A 189 -18.33 -21.30 -9.18
N VAL A 190 -17.38 -20.39 -8.96
CA VAL A 190 -16.08 -20.70 -8.35
C VAL A 190 -16.04 -20.16 -6.92
N LEU A 191 -15.83 -21.05 -5.97
CA LEU A 191 -15.80 -20.75 -4.54
C LEU A 191 -14.44 -21.13 -3.93
N ALA A 192 -13.78 -20.15 -3.30
CA ALA A 192 -12.62 -20.40 -2.45
C ALA A 192 -13.07 -21.08 -1.15
N THR A 193 -12.56 -22.27 -0.87
CA THR A 193 -12.78 -22.92 0.42
C THR A 193 -12.00 -22.21 1.54
N PRO A 194 -12.32 -22.48 2.83
CA PRO A 194 -11.51 -21.97 3.93
C PRO A 194 -10.02 -22.29 3.82
N ALA A 195 -9.66 -23.46 3.27
CA ALA A 195 -8.27 -23.85 3.06
C ALA A 195 -7.51 -22.85 2.16
N VAL A 196 -8.15 -22.38 1.08
CA VAL A 196 -7.59 -21.36 0.17
C VAL A 196 -7.37 -20.04 0.90
N LEU A 197 -8.37 -19.58 1.64
CA LEU A 197 -8.31 -18.27 2.33
C LEU A 197 -7.29 -18.27 3.48
N ILE A 198 -7.12 -19.39 4.18
CA ILE A 198 -6.08 -19.56 5.20
C ILE A 198 -4.69 -19.61 4.55
N ALA A 199 -4.54 -20.34 3.45
CA ALA A 199 -3.25 -20.52 2.79
C ALA A 199 -2.74 -19.23 2.11
N ALA A 200 -3.61 -18.54 1.39
CA ALA A 200 -3.26 -17.40 0.54
C ALA A 200 -3.63 -16.04 1.11
N GLY A 201 -4.48 -15.99 2.13
CA GLY A 201 -5.07 -14.76 2.63
C GLY A 201 -6.22 -14.24 1.75
N PRO A 202 -7.00 -13.29 2.28
CA PRO A 202 -8.17 -12.73 1.61
C PRO A 202 -7.82 -11.85 0.39
N GLY A 203 -6.58 -11.34 0.31
CA GLY A 203 -6.09 -10.65 -0.89
C GLY A 203 -6.02 -11.56 -2.14
N TRP A 204 -6.25 -12.86 -1.98
CA TRP A 204 -6.33 -13.82 -3.09
C TRP A 204 -7.37 -13.42 -4.13
N PHE A 205 -8.57 -12.95 -3.73
CA PHE A 205 -9.62 -12.51 -4.66
C PHE A 205 -9.13 -11.41 -5.61
N SER A 206 -8.49 -10.39 -5.04
CA SER A 206 -7.94 -9.27 -5.81
C SER A 206 -6.88 -9.74 -6.80
N ARG A 207 -6.00 -10.67 -6.39
CA ARG A 207 -4.99 -11.21 -7.29
C ARG A 207 -5.58 -12.03 -8.43
N VAL A 208 -6.63 -12.81 -8.19
CA VAL A 208 -7.34 -13.56 -9.25
C VAL A 208 -7.99 -12.61 -10.25
N ILE A 209 -8.67 -11.56 -9.76
CA ILE A 209 -9.29 -10.53 -10.61
C ILE A 209 -8.22 -9.83 -11.46
N GLU A 210 -7.11 -9.44 -10.83
CA GLU A 210 -6.03 -8.75 -11.53
C GLU A 210 -5.35 -9.66 -12.57
N ALA A 211 -5.19 -10.96 -12.26
CA ALA A 211 -4.59 -11.93 -13.17
C ALA A 211 -5.45 -12.22 -14.40
N ALA A 212 -6.78 -12.11 -14.28
CA ALA A 212 -7.70 -12.27 -15.42
C ALA A 212 -8.00 -10.97 -16.16
N THR A 213 -7.52 -9.82 -15.66
CA THR A 213 -7.79 -8.53 -16.30
C THR A 213 -7.06 -8.47 -17.65
N PRO A 214 -7.77 -8.26 -18.77
CA PRO A 214 -7.12 -8.14 -20.08
C PRO A 214 -6.21 -6.92 -20.12
N THR A 215 -4.97 -7.12 -20.56
CA THR A 215 -3.95 -6.06 -20.64
C THR A 215 -3.44 -5.88 -22.06
N THR A 216 -3.05 -4.65 -22.39
CA THR A 216 -2.37 -4.33 -23.67
C THR A 216 -1.03 -3.64 -23.40
N PRO A 217 0.00 -3.83 -24.23
CA PRO A 217 1.28 -3.17 -23.96
C PRO A 217 1.14 -1.64 -23.98
N PRO A 218 1.85 -0.92 -23.10
CA PRO A 218 1.80 0.54 -23.07
C PRO A 218 2.43 1.13 -24.34
N LYS A 219 1.96 2.31 -24.76
CA LYS A 219 2.55 3.05 -25.89
C LYS A 219 4.06 3.24 -25.67
N ALA A 220 4.86 2.98 -26.71
CA ALA A 220 6.29 3.24 -26.64
C ALA A 220 6.56 4.74 -26.72
N LEU A 221 7.69 5.19 -26.15
CA LEU A 221 8.08 6.60 -26.15
C LEU A 221 8.17 7.17 -27.58
N ARG A 222 8.64 6.36 -28.53
CA ARG A 222 8.73 6.70 -29.96
C ARG A 222 7.39 6.96 -30.64
N ASP A 223 6.30 6.44 -30.07
CA ASP A 223 4.94 6.58 -30.61
C ASP A 223 4.22 7.80 -30.03
N ILE A 224 4.90 8.57 -29.17
CA ILE A 224 4.36 9.80 -28.57
C ILE A 224 4.79 10.97 -29.44
N GLY A 225 3.80 11.67 -30.01
CA GLY A 225 4.04 12.86 -30.82
C GLY A 225 4.54 14.06 -29.99
N PHE A 226 5.00 15.10 -30.69
CA PHE A 226 5.53 16.32 -30.05
C PHE A 226 4.44 17.25 -29.51
N ASP A 227 3.17 17.07 -29.87
CA ASP A 227 2.06 17.91 -29.38
C ASP A 227 1.74 17.58 -27.90
N PRO A 228 1.98 18.50 -26.95
CA PRO A 228 1.72 18.26 -25.53
C PRO A 228 0.25 17.97 -25.21
N ARG A 229 -0.69 18.45 -26.04
CA ARG A 229 -2.14 18.21 -25.82
C ARG A 229 -2.51 16.73 -25.98
N GLY A 230 -1.72 15.98 -26.73
CA GLY A 230 -1.88 14.55 -26.94
C GLY A 230 -1.03 13.68 -26.01
N TRP A 231 -0.22 14.27 -25.12
CA TRP A 231 0.68 13.50 -24.27
C TRP A 231 -0.07 12.64 -23.26
N PRO A 232 0.34 11.38 -23.06
CA PRO A 232 -0.23 10.54 -22.02
C PRO A 232 0.15 11.10 -20.64
N ALA A 233 -0.74 10.92 -19.67
CA ALA A 233 -0.63 11.51 -18.33
C ALA A 233 0.71 11.22 -17.63
N TRP A 234 1.28 10.04 -17.85
CA TRP A 234 2.56 9.66 -17.23
C TRP A 234 3.74 10.52 -17.68
N ILE A 235 3.73 11.13 -18.87
CA ILE A 235 4.80 12.03 -19.32
C ILE A 235 4.86 13.26 -18.42
N TRP A 236 3.70 13.83 -18.09
CA TRP A 236 3.62 14.95 -17.14
C TRP A 236 4.14 14.54 -15.75
N GLY A 237 3.82 13.32 -15.29
CA GLY A 237 4.35 12.79 -14.03
C GLY A 237 5.87 12.61 -14.03
N VAL A 238 6.44 12.16 -15.15
CA VAL A 238 7.90 12.10 -15.36
C VAL A 238 8.52 13.49 -15.26
N LEU A 239 7.92 14.51 -15.89
CA LEU A 239 8.41 15.89 -15.84
C LEU A 239 8.36 16.46 -14.41
N VAL A 240 7.33 16.15 -13.63
CA VAL A 240 7.27 16.54 -12.21
C VAL A 240 8.41 15.87 -11.44
N GLY A 241 8.61 14.56 -11.61
CA GLY A 241 9.67 13.82 -10.93
C GLY A 241 11.08 14.35 -11.27
N LEU A 242 11.35 14.58 -12.55
CA LEU A 242 12.61 15.18 -13.02
C LEU A 242 12.78 16.61 -12.52
N GLY A 243 11.71 17.41 -12.54
CA GLY A 243 11.71 18.77 -12.02
C GLY A 243 12.09 18.84 -10.54
N LEU A 244 11.54 17.94 -9.72
CA LEU A 244 11.90 17.83 -8.30
C LEU A 244 13.36 17.38 -8.08
N ILE A 245 13.87 16.46 -8.91
CA ILE A 245 15.28 16.05 -8.87
C ILE A 245 16.18 17.25 -9.20
N VAL A 246 15.89 17.97 -10.29
CA VAL A 246 16.67 19.15 -10.70
C VAL A 246 16.61 20.24 -9.64
N ALA A 247 15.42 20.50 -9.07
CA ALA A 247 15.26 21.47 -7.98
C ALA A 247 16.05 21.06 -6.72
N GLY A 248 16.00 19.78 -6.34
CA GLY A 248 16.79 19.26 -5.21
C GLY A 248 18.30 19.34 -5.46
N ILE A 249 18.78 19.03 -6.67
CA ILE A 249 20.19 19.23 -7.04
C ILE A 249 20.57 20.71 -6.96
N GLY A 250 19.70 21.60 -7.44
CA GLY A 250 19.89 23.05 -7.34
C GLY A 250 19.99 23.52 -5.87
N ALA A 251 19.08 23.07 -5.01
CA ALA A 251 19.10 23.37 -3.58
C ALA A 251 20.37 22.85 -2.90
N ALA A 252 20.82 21.63 -3.22
CA ALA A 252 22.08 21.10 -2.73
C ALA A 252 23.30 21.93 -3.20
N ALA A 253 23.33 22.33 -4.47
CA ALA A 253 24.41 23.16 -5.01
C ALA A 253 24.46 24.55 -4.36
N ILE A 254 23.29 25.15 -4.08
CA ILE A 254 23.19 26.43 -3.35
C ILE A 254 23.70 26.25 -1.91
N SER A 255 23.26 25.20 -1.22
CA SER A 255 23.65 24.90 0.16
C SER A 255 25.16 24.65 0.30
N LEU A 256 25.77 23.92 -0.63
CA LEU A 256 27.21 23.63 -0.64
C LEU A 256 28.07 24.79 -1.17
N GLY A 257 27.51 25.65 -2.01
CA GLY A 257 28.20 26.76 -2.64
C GLY A 257 27.96 28.09 -1.91
N PRO A 258 27.10 28.98 -2.45
CA PRO A 258 26.91 30.33 -1.93
C PRO A 258 26.23 30.41 -0.56
N VAL A 259 25.55 29.35 -0.10
CA VAL A 259 24.70 29.25 1.11
C VAL A 259 23.47 30.17 1.07
N LEU A 260 23.69 31.47 0.82
CA LEU A 260 22.68 32.52 0.70
C LEU A 260 22.64 33.06 -0.73
N LEU A 261 21.45 33.07 -1.31
CA LEU A 261 21.16 33.80 -2.55
C LEU A 261 20.90 35.29 -2.28
N TRP A 262 20.72 36.07 -3.35
CA TRP A 262 20.58 37.53 -3.24
C TRP A 262 19.38 37.92 -2.35
N TYR A 263 18.22 37.28 -2.54
CA TYR A 263 17.03 37.54 -1.73
C TYR A 263 17.16 37.06 -0.29
N ASP A 264 17.97 36.02 -0.03
CA ASP A 264 18.26 35.58 1.35
C ASP A 264 19.03 36.67 2.09
N ARG A 265 20.02 37.29 1.42
CA ARG A 265 20.83 38.38 1.97
C ARG A 265 20.00 39.64 2.15
N ASP A 266 19.12 39.96 1.21
CA ASP A 266 18.23 41.12 1.31
C ASP A 266 17.25 40.96 2.48
N TYR A 267 16.72 39.74 2.69
CA TYR A 267 15.82 39.44 3.80
C TYR A 267 16.53 39.47 5.17
N LEU A 268 17.73 38.91 5.25
CA LEU A 268 18.50 38.86 6.50
C LEU A 268 19.25 40.16 6.80
N GLY A 269 19.54 40.98 5.79
CA GLY A 269 20.46 42.12 5.91
C GLY A 269 21.91 41.71 6.21
N LEU A 270 22.28 40.44 6.00
CA LEU A 270 23.58 39.86 6.36
C LEU A 270 24.20 39.08 5.20
N SER A 271 25.54 39.10 5.13
CA SER A 271 26.32 38.16 4.32
C SER A 271 26.55 36.84 5.08
N VAL A 272 27.14 35.85 4.40
CA VAL A 272 27.57 34.59 5.03
C VAL A 272 28.59 34.85 6.16
N ASP A 273 29.53 35.78 5.95
CA ASP A 273 30.47 36.20 7.00
C ASP A 273 29.75 36.85 8.18
N GLY A 274 28.69 37.63 7.90
CA GLY A 274 27.81 38.18 8.93
C GLY A 274 27.12 37.10 9.76
N LEU A 275 26.67 36.00 9.13
CA LEU A 275 26.10 34.86 9.85
C LEU A 275 27.13 34.14 10.72
N HIS A 276 28.38 33.97 10.25
CA HIS A 276 29.46 33.44 11.08
C HIS A 276 29.77 34.37 12.27
N GLY A 277 29.64 35.69 12.09
CA GLY A 277 29.76 36.67 13.17
C GLY A 277 28.65 36.58 14.21
N VAL A 278 27.42 36.21 13.81
CA VAL A 278 26.31 35.93 14.74
C VAL A 278 26.57 34.63 15.51
N ASN A 279 26.91 33.56 14.79
CA ASN A 279 27.28 32.29 15.39
C ASN A 279 28.06 31.42 14.38
N HIS A 280 29.24 30.96 14.77
CA HIS A 280 30.12 30.19 13.90
C HIS A 280 29.48 28.89 13.36
N HIS A 281 28.59 28.24 14.13
CA HIS A 281 27.90 27.01 13.77
C HIS A 281 26.64 27.23 12.91
N LEU A 282 26.16 28.47 12.78
CA LEU A 282 24.88 28.78 12.13
C LEU A 282 24.88 28.43 10.64
N VAL A 283 25.98 28.66 9.93
CA VAL A 283 26.08 28.32 8.50
C VAL A 283 25.99 26.80 8.30
N GLY A 284 26.73 26.02 9.11
CA GLY A 284 26.65 24.56 9.08
C GLY A 284 25.25 24.05 9.43
N PHE A 285 24.58 24.71 10.39
CA PHE A 285 23.19 24.45 10.71
C PHE A 285 22.27 24.73 9.51
N LEU A 286 22.35 25.87 8.84
CA LEU A 286 21.52 26.12 7.65
C LEU A 286 21.79 25.11 6.53
N GLN A 287 23.05 24.68 6.37
CA GLN A 287 23.42 23.64 5.41
C GLN A 287 22.80 22.28 5.74
N HIS A 288 22.74 21.90 7.03
CA HIS A 288 22.15 20.63 7.46
C HIS A 288 20.67 20.53 7.06
N ASP A 289 19.88 21.58 7.31
CA ASP A 289 18.46 21.63 6.98
C ASP A 289 18.26 21.60 5.45
N ARG A 290 18.96 22.47 4.72
CA ARG A 290 18.82 22.61 3.26
C ARG A 290 19.30 21.38 2.49
N LEU A 291 20.41 20.77 2.89
CA LEU A 291 20.93 19.58 2.21
C LEU A 291 20.09 18.33 2.52
N THR A 292 19.54 18.25 3.73
CA THR A 292 18.55 17.23 4.11
C THR A 292 17.27 17.38 3.30
N MET A 293 16.75 18.61 3.18
CA MET A 293 15.61 18.93 2.31
C MET A 293 15.89 18.57 0.84
N ALA A 294 17.06 18.95 0.32
CA ALA A 294 17.47 18.66 -1.05
C ALA A 294 17.50 17.15 -1.33
N GLY A 295 18.07 16.35 -0.43
CA GLY A 295 18.06 14.89 -0.51
C GLY A 295 16.63 14.34 -0.56
N ASN A 296 15.75 14.84 0.31
CA ASN A 296 14.34 14.46 0.31
C ASN A 296 13.61 14.85 -0.99
N MET A 297 13.87 16.03 -1.55
CA MET A 297 13.29 16.46 -2.85
C MET A 297 13.70 15.52 -3.99
N ILE A 298 14.98 15.14 -4.06
CA ILE A 298 15.47 14.15 -5.04
C ILE A 298 14.78 12.80 -4.79
N GLY A 299 14.65 12.38 -3.53
CA GLY A 299 13.96 11.16 -3.15
C GLY A 299 12.51 11.12 -3.63
N ILE A 300 11.73 12.18 -3.38
CA ILE A 300 10.35 12.32 -3.87
C ILE A 300 10.32 12.31 -5.39
N GLY A 301 11.23 13.03 -6.05
CA GLY A 301 11.31 13.06 -7.51
C GLY A 301 11.53 11.68 -8.12
N VAL A 302 12.36 10.84 -7.49
CA VAL A 302 12.56 9.43 -7.86
C VAL A 302 11.29 8.61 -7.65
N LEU A 303 10.60 8.77 -6.52
CA LEU A 303 9.33 8.06 -6.25
C LEU A 303 8.25 8.45 -7.27
N TYR A 304 8.17 9.72 -7.65
CA TYR A 304 7.21 10.22 -8.64
C TYR A 304 7.56 9.75 -10.05
N LEU A 305 8.85 9.69 -10.39
CA LEU A 305 9.31 9.09 -11.63
C LEU A 305 8.91 7.61 -11.71
N GLY A 306 9.08 6.86 -10.63
CA GLY A 306 8.63 5.48 -10.50
C GLY A 306 7.11 5.32 -10.68
N LEU A 307 6.32 6.10 -9.93
CA LEU A 307 4.85 6.12 -10.02
C LEU A 307 4.38 6.44 -11.43
N ALA A 308 5.02 7.40 -12.11
CA ALA A 308 4.66 7.76 -13.48
C ALA A 308 5.06 6.67 -14.48
N TRP A 309 6.33 6.24 -14.46
CA TRP A 309 6.90 5.34 -15.46
C TRP A 309 6.48 3.88 -15.31
N GLY A 310 6.37 3.36 -14.09
CA GLY A 310 5.96 1.99 -13.81
C GLY A 310 4.49 1.88 -13.41
N GLY A 311 3.90 2.89 -12.79
CA GLY A 311 2.51 2.86 -12.35
C GLY A 311 1.53 3.36 -13.42
N ILE A 312 1.49 4.69 -13.60
CA ILE A 312 0.51 5.37 -14.47
C ILE A 312 0.65 4.90 -15.92
N ARG A 313 1.88 4.73 -16.42
CA ARG A 313 2.15 4.22 -17.76
C ARG A 313 1.59 2.81 -17.98
N GLU A 314 1.63 1.95 -16.96
CA GLU A 314 1.09 0.59 -17.00
C GLU A 314 -0.41 0.54 -16.71
N GLY A 315 -1.08 1.68 -16.54
CA GLY A 315 -2.54 1.70 -16.34
C GLY A 315 -2.99 1.60 -14.89
N HIS A 316 -2.06 1.63 -13.91
CA HIS A 316 -2.38 1.49 -12.50
C HIS A 316 -3.07 2.76 -11.94
N ARG A 317 -4.32 2.61 -11.51
CA ARG A 317 -5.12 3.71 -10.93
C ARG A 317 -4.58 4.16 -9.57
N TRP A 318 -4.20 3.23 -8.69
CA TRP A 318 -3.54 3.58 -7.42
C TRP A 318 -2.30 4.45 -7.62
N ALA A 319 -1.51 4.25 -8.67
CA ALA A 319 -0.28 5.02 -8.87
C ALA A 319 -0.57 6.50 -9.12
N ARG A 320 -1.61 6.78 -9.92
CA ARG A 320 -2.13 8.14 -10.10
C ARG A 320 -2.64 8.72 -8.77
N ASN A 321 -3.32 7.93 -7.96
CA ASN A 321 -3.84 8.39 -6.66
C ASN A 321 -2.72 8.64 -5.66
N ALA A 322 -1.69 7.79 -5.62
CA ALA A 322 -0.51 7.98 -4.79
C ALA A 322 0.23 9.26 -5.18
N LEU A 323 0.42 9.50 -6.48
CA LEU A 323 1.02 10.74 -6.99
C LEU A 323 0.18 11.96 -6.61
N LEU A 324 -1.15 11.90 -6.75
CA LEU A 324 -2.03 12.99 -6.36
C LEU A 324 -1.96 13.28 -4.86
N ILE A 325 -2.15 12.27 -4.00
CA ILE A 325 -2.24 12.46 -2.55
C ILE A 325 -0.91 12.97 -1.99
N SER A 326 0.20 12.31 -2.37
CA SER A 326 1.54 12.74 -2.00
C SER A 326 1.85 14.13 -2.55
N GLY A 327 1.53 14.38 -3.83
CA GLY A 327 1.78 15.63 -4.51
C GLY A 327 1.01 16.80 -3.91
N LEU A 328 -0.27 16.63 -3.60
CA LEU A 328 -1.06 17.67 -2.94
C LEU A 328 -0.45 18.03 -1.58
N VAL A 329 -0.06 17.05 -0.77
CA VAL A 329 0.56 17.35 0.53
C VAL A 329 1.90 18.07 0.33
N ALA A 330 2.79 17.55 -0.52
CA ALA A 330 4.10 18.15 -0.74
C ALA A 330 4.06 19.57 -1.33
N PHE A 331 3.10 19.85 -2.22
CA PHE A 331 3.00 21.16 -2.87
C PHE A 331 2.17 22.16 -2.06
N LEU A 332 1.10 21.72 -1.39
CA LEU A 332 0.26 22.64 -0.61
C LEU A 332 0.92 23.06 0.71
N THR A 333 1.93 22.36 1.20
CA THR A 333 2.75 22.84 2.32
C THR A 333 3.55 24.10 1.97
N TYR A 334 3.61 24.50 0.71
CA TYR A 334 4.05 25.86 0.31
C TYR A 334 3.30 26.97 1.06
N PHE A 335 2.03 26.76 1.41
CA PHE A 335 1.26 27.74 2.18
C PHE A 335 1.74 27.94 3.62
N TYR A 336 2.65 27.09 4.14
CA TYR A 336 3.35 27.35 5.39
C TYR A 336 4.13 28.68 5.36
N PHE A 337 4.56 29.11 4.18
CA PHE A 337 5.35 30.35 4.03
C PHE A 337 4.52 31.62 4.27
N LEU A 338 3.19 31.52 4.21
CA LEU A 338 2.31 32.61 4.67
C LEU A 338 2.38 32.81 6.19
N VAL A 339 2.69 31.75 6.95
CA VAL A 339 2.83 31.81 8.41
C VAL A 339 4.22 32.30 8.81
N THR A 340 5.27 31.86 8.11
CA THR A 340 6.65 32.26 8.42
C THR A 340 6.97 33.70 8.01
N GLY A 341 6.23 34.23 7.02
CA GLY A 341 6.43 35.59 6.50
C GLY A 341 7.61 35.72 5.52
N PHE A 342 8.20 34.59 5.09
CA PHE A 342 9.28 34.55 4.11
C PHE A 342 8.86 33.71 2.89
N LEU A 343 8.48 34.41 1.81
CA LEU A 343 8.15 33.80 0.52
C LEU A 343 9.41 33.69 -0.35
N GLU A 344 9.96 32.48 -0.39
CA GLU A 344 11.22 32.18 -1.07
C GLU A 344 11.02 32.10 -2.61
N PRO A 345 11.67 32.96 -3.42
CA PRO A 345 11.43 33.06 -4.86
C PRO A 345 11.70 31.77 -5.66
N LEU A 346 12.75 31.01 -5.34
CA LEU A 346 13.12 29.79 -6.04
C LEU A 346 12.10 28.67 -5.77
N HIS A 347 11.70 28.48 -4.51
CA HIS A 347 10.65 27.54 -4.13
C HIS A 347 9.32 27.92 -4.79
N THR A 348 8.98 29.21 -4.82
CA THR A 348 7.80 29.72 -5.53
C THR A 348 7.85 29.33 -7.01
N LEU A 349 9.00 29.51 -7.67
CA LEU A 349 9.19 29.12 -9.07
C LEU A 349 9.01 27.60 -9.27
N VAL A 350 9.57 26.78 -8.37
CA VAL A 350 9.42 25.31 -8.41
C VAL A 350 7.95 24.91 -8.27
N VAL A 351 7.22 25.49 -7.31
CA VAL A 351 5.79 25.19 -7.09
C VAL A 351 4.96 25.62 -8.29
N VAL A 352 5.10 26.87 -8.74
CA VAL A 352 4.33 27.41 -9.87
C VAL A 352 4.64 26.66 -11.17
N GLY A 353 5.89 26.22 -11.36
CA GLY A 353 6.31 25.47 -12.54
C GLY A 353 5.81 24.02 -12.54
N LEU A 354 5.94 23.30 -11.41
CA LEU A 354 5.68 21.86 -11.35
C LEU A 354 4.25 21.51 -10.93
N PHE A 355 3.54 22.35 -10.17
CA PHE A 355 2.18 22.05 -9.72
C PHE A 355 1.18 21.89 -10.88
N PRO A 356 1.18 22.73 -11.92
CA PRO A 356 0.32 22.50 -13.08
C PRO A 356 0.63 21.17 -13.80
N LEU A 357 1.91 20.78 -13.87
CA LEU A 357 2.32 19.51 -14.45
C LEU A 357 1.82 18.33 -13.60
N LEU A 358 1.84 18.45 -12.27
CA LEU A 358 1.23 17.47 -11.37
C LEU A 358 -0.26 17.32 -11.66
N LEU A 359 -0.99 18.44 -11.79
CA LEU A 359 -2.42 18.41 -12.12
C LEU A 359 -2.68 17.73 -13.46
N LEU A 360 -1.88 18.01 -14.49
CA LEU A 360 -1.98 17.35 -15.80
C LEU A 360 -1.69 15.83 -15.70
N ALA A 361 -0.72 15.43 -14.88
CA ALA A 361 -0.35 14.04 -14.67
C ALA A 361 -1.46 13.21 -14.01
N VAL A 362 -2.30 13.86 -13.20
CA VAL A 362 -3.36 13.19 -12.44
C VAL A 362 -4.76 13.55 -12.95
N TRP A 363 -4.90 14.43 -13.93
CA TRP A 363 -6.21 14.93 -14.38
C TRP A 363 -7.13 13.81 -14.86
N ARG A 364 -6.58 12.87 -15.65
CA ARG A 364 -7.33 11.72 -16.19
C ARG A 364 -6.86 10.43 -15.54
N ALA A 365 -7.82 9.59 -15.16
CA ALA A 365 -7.51 8.23 -14.76
C ALA A 365 -6.94 7.45 -15.96
N PRO A 366 -5.99 6.53 -15.74
CA PRO A 366 -5.53 5.63 -16.79
C PRO A 366 -6.72 4.85 -17.39
N ALA A 367 -6.75 4.80 -18.72
CA ALA A 367 -7.93 4.32 -19.45
C ALA A 367 -7.98 2.79 -19.58
N ALA A 368 -6.82 2.14 -19.74
CA ALA A 368 -6.73 0.70 -19.92
C ALA A 368 -5.55 0.12 -19.09
N PRO A 369 -5.74 -1.08 -18.51
CA PRO A 369 -4.66 -1.90 -17.98
C PRO A 369 -3.58 -2.20 -19.02
N CYS A 370 -2.33 -1.92 -18.67
CA CYS A 370 -1.17 -2.15 -19.52
C CYS A 370 -0.01 -2.86 -18.82
N TRP A 371 -0.26 -3.44 -17.64
CA TRP A 371 0.74 -4.19 -16.89
C TRP A 371 1.02 -5.55 -17.54
N PRO A 372 2.21 -6.13 -17.32
CA PRO A 372 2.53 -7.48 -17.79
C PRO A 372 1.65 -8.54 -17.10
N PRO A 373 1.49 -9.75 -17.69
CA PRO A 373 0.75 -10.84 -17.07
C PRO A 373 1.26 -11.15 -15.66
N ILE A 374 0.34 -11.37 -14.73
CA ILE A 374 0.69 -11.74 -13.35
C ILE A 374 1.22 -13.15 -13.32
N VAL A 375 2.39 -13.30 -12.71
CA VAL A 375 3.11 -14.56 -12.62
C VAL A 375 2.92 -15.16 -11.23
N GLU A 376 2.48 -16.42 -11.16
CA GLU A 376 2.54 -17.19 -9.91
C GLU A 376 3.99 -17.52 -9.53
N GLY A 377 4.27 -17.61 -8.24
CA GLY A 377 5.60 -17.96 -7.78
C GLY A 377 5.59 -18.61 -6.40
N PRO A 378 6.76 -18.97 -5.89
CA PRO A 378 6.86 -19.67 -4.62
C PRO A 378 6.25 -18.84 -3.47
N GLU A 379 5.30 -19.45 -2.76
CA GLU A 379 4.58 -18.81 -1.66
C GLU A 379 5.52 -18.35 -0.53
N SER A 380 6.63 -19.05 -0.31
CA SER A 380 7.67 -18.64 0.64
C SER A 380 8.28 -17.27 0.33
N GLN A 381 8.46 -16.93 -0.95
CA GLN A 381 8.96 -15.62 -1.37
C GLN A 381 7.93 -14.53 -1.09
N ARG A 382 6.65 -14.81 -1.34
CA ARG A 382 5.54 -13.88 -1.05
C ARG A 382 5.45 -13.61 0.44
N ARG A 383 5.40 -14.66 1.27
CA ARG A 383 5.31 -14.54 2.73
C ARG A 383 6.47 -13.74 3.32
N ARG A 384 7.70 -13.95 2.84
CA ARG A 384 8.86 -13.13 3.22
C ARG A 384 8.69 -11.68 2.79
N ALA A 385 8.21 -11.44 1.57
CA ALA A 385 7.99 -10.09 1.06
C ALA A 385 6.88 -9.35 1.81
N LEU A 386 5.88 -10.03 2.38
CA LEU A 386 4.83 -9.40 3.20
C LEU A 386 5.37 -8.79 4.50
N TRP A 387 6.41 -9.40 5.10
CA TRP A 387 7.15 -8.76 6.20
C TRP A 387 7.82 -7.48 5.73
N GLY A 388 8.48 -7.52 4.56
CA GLY A 388 9.04 -6.31 3.96
C GLY A 388 7.99 -5.23 3.68
N GLN A 389 6.79 -5.64 3.25
CA GLN A 389 5.67 -4.73 3.01
C GLN A 389 5.22 -4.04 4.30
N LEU A 390 5.01 -4.82 5.37
CA LEU A 390 4.60 -4.31 6.67
C LEU A 390 5.61 -3.30 7.23
N LEU A 391 6.90 -3.61 7.13
CA LEU A 391 7.97 -2.72 7.57
C LEU A 391 7.99 -1.42 6.74
N MET A 392 7.83 -1.50 5.42
CA MET A 392 7.84 -0.31 4.56
C MET A 392 6.58 0.56 4.73
N ILE A 393 5.43 -0.04 5.02
CA ILE A 393 4.22 0.68 5.45
C ILE A 393 4.52 1.46 6.75
N GLY A 394 5.18 0.81 7.72
CA GLY A 394 5.62 1.46 8.95
C GLY A 394 6.59 2.63 8.70
N VAL A 395 7.54 2.45 7.76
CA VAL A 395 8.46 3.52 7.32
C VAL A 395 7.69 4.70 6.75
N GLY A 396 6.81 4.48 5.78
CA GLY A 396 6.04 5.56 5.16
C GLY A 396 5.16 6.32 6.18
N GLY A 397 4.49 5.59 7.08
CA GLY A 397 3.73 6.19 8.18
C GLY A 397 4.60 6.98 9.15
N GLY A 398 5.77 6.43 9.53
CA GLY A 398 6.74 7.10 10.40
C GLY A 398 7.30 8.38 9.79
N LEU A 399 7.66 8.36 8.51
CA LEU A 399 8.11 9.55 7.77
C LEU A 399 7.02 10.62 7.71
N PHE A 400 5.76 10.24 7.49
CA PHE A 400 4.64 11.18 7.50
C PHE A 400 4.47 11.86 8.86
N VAL A 401 4.50 11.08 9.95
CA VAL A 401 4.41 11.62 11.31
C VAL A 401 5.61 12.50 11.65
N ALA A 402 6.82 12.08 11.29
CA ALA A 402 8.03 12.88 11.49
C ALA A 402 7.95 14.22 10.74
N GLY A 403 7.50 14.21 9.48
CA GLY A 403 7.30 15.42 8.70
C GLY A 403 6.27 16.36 9.33
N ALA A 404 5.18 15.82 9.88
CA ALA A 404 4.17 16.61 10.58
C ALA A 404 4.71 17.24 11.88
N VAL A 405 5.50 16.49 12.65
CA VAL A 405 6.17 17.00 13.86
C VAL A 405 7.15 18.11 13.50
N ILE A 406 8.02 17.90 12.51
CA ILE A 406 9.00 18.89 12.05
C ILE A 406 8.31 20.14 11.52
N SER A 407 7.22 19.98 10.76
CA SER A 407 6.40 21.10 10.28
C SER A 407 5.81 21.89 11.45
N THR A 408 5.28 21.20 12.47
CA THR A 408 4.71 21.84 13.66
C THR A 408 5.76 22.63 14.42
N VAL A 409 6.95 22.05 14.63
CA VAL A 409 8.09 22.75 15.25
C VAL A 409 8.47 23.98 14.42
N GLY A 410 8.63 23.84 13.10
CA GLY A 410 8.96 24.95 12.20
C GLY A 410 7.92 26.09 12.21
N LEU A 411 6.66 25.79 12.49
CA LEU A 411 5.58 26.78 12.57
C LEU A 411 5.34 27.33 13.99
N THR A 412 6.03 26.82 15.01
CA THR A 412 5.78 27.19 16.41
C THR A 412 7.07 27.61 17.14
N SER A 413 7.83 26.66 17.68
CA SER A 413 9.02 26.94 18.49
C SER A 413 10.28 27.21 17.67
N VAL A 414 10.29 26.83 16.38
CA VAL A 414 11.40 26.87 15.42
C VAL A 414 12.57 25.96 15.79
N PHE A 415 13.08 26.10 17.01
CA PHE A 415 14.19 25.33 17.57
C PHE A 415 13.70 24.21 18.49
N VAL A 416 14.45 23.11 18.49
CA VAL A 416 14.41 22.07 19.52
C VAL A 416 15.65 22.16 20.42
N PRO A 417 15.65 21.57 21.62
CA PRO A 417 16.79 21.69 22.55
C PRO A 417 18.15 21.31 21.93
N THR A 418 18.20 20.23 21.15
CA THR A 418 19.45 19.79 20.50
C THR A 418 19.99 20.79 19.48
N ASP A 419 19.14 21.63 18.88
CA ASP A 419 19.57 22.69 17.97
C ASP A 419 20.32 23.78 18.74
N LEU A 420 19.75 24.21 19.87
CA LEU A 420 20.32 25.24 20.73
C LEU A 420 21.60 24.79 21.40
N ASP A 421 21.68 23.51 21.78
CA ASP A 421 22.90 22.88 22.28
C ASP A 421 24.01 22.85 21.22
N PHE A 422 23.67 22.48 19.97
CA PHE A 422 24.63 22.51 18.85
C PHE A 422 25.11 23.93 18.54
N LEU A 423 24.20 24.91 18.57
CA LEU A 423 24.55 26.31 18.35
C LEU A 423 25.24 26.94 19.57
N GLY A 424 25.16 26.33 20.76
CA GLY A 424 25.70 26.88 22.00
C GLY A 424 25.07 28.23 22.39
N THR A 425 23.77 28.42 22.09
CA THR A 425 23.07 29.69 22.32
C THR A 425 21.59 29.48 22.65
N SER A 426 20.84 30.58 22.84
CA SER A 426 19.39 30.56 23.07
C SER A 426 18.61 31.12 21.88
N SER A 427 17.33 30.76 21.78
CA SER A 427 16.42 31.31 20.77
C SER A 427 16.30 32.84 20.90
N GLU A 428 16.22 33.33 22.14
CA GLU A 428 16.14 34.76 22.45
C GLU A 428 17.39 35.51 21.98
N ALA A 429 18.58 34.94 22.20
CA ALA A 429 19.84 35.54 21.74
C ALA A 429 19.93 35.59 20.20
N LEU A 430 19.48 34.53 19.51
CA LEU A 430 19.42 34.51 18.04
C LEU A 430 18.45 35.54 17.48
N HIS A 431 17.26 35.67 18.09
CA HIS A 431 16.27 36.67 17.71
C HIS A 431 16.78 38.10 17.96
N ALA A 432 17.48 38.34 19.08
CA ALA A 432 18.08 39.62 19.39
C ALA A 432 19.22 39.98 18.41
N ALA A 433 19.98 38.99 17.95
CA ALA A 433 21.04 39.18 16.96
C ALA A 433 20.48 39.51 15.57
N ASN A 434 19.37 38.89 15.18
CA ASN A 434 18.65 39.22 13.95
C ASN A 434 17.17 38.78 14.03
N GLN A 435 16.25 39.74 13.98
CA GLN A 435 14.81 39.48 14.11
C GLN A 435 14.24 38.62 12.97
N HIS A 436 14.87 38.62 11.79
CA HIS A 436 14.45 37.83 10.62
C HIS A 436 15.01 36.40 10.62
N LEU A 437 16.06 36.12 11.41
CA LEU A 437 16.73 34.81 11.42
C LEU A 437 15.80 33.65 11.86
N PRO A 438 14.97 33.78 12.91
CA PRO A 438 14.04 32.72 13.27
C PRO A 438 13.04 32.39 12.15
N SER A 439 12.47 33.39 11.48
CA SER A 439 11.55 33.19 10.34
C SER A 439 12.24 32.51 9.15
N PHE A 440 13.51 32.83 8.91
CA PHE A 440 14.32 32.21 7.86
C PHE A 440 14.58 30.71 8.14
N ILE A 441 14.93 30.36 9.38
CA ILE A 441 15.11 28.95 9.80
C ILE A 441 13.77 28.21 9.81
N ALA A 442 12.71 28.86 10.30
CA ALA A 442 11.35 28.33 10.31
C ALA A 442 10.88 27.92 8.90
N HIS A 443 11.18 28.74 7.88
CA HIS A 443 10.89 28.43 6.48
C HIS A 443 11.57 27.13 6.05
N ASP A 444 12.88 26.98 6.26
CA ASP A 444 13.64 25.81 5.81
C ASP A 444 13.11 24.54 6.49
N ARG A 445 12.83 24.63 7.79
CA ARG A 445 12.32 23.51 8.59
C ARG A 445 10.88 23.13 8.25
N ALA A 446 9.97 24.10 8.15
CA ALA A 446 8.58 23.83 7.79
C ALA A 446 8.47 23.30 6.35
N GLY A 447 9.28 23.85 5.43
CA GLY A 447 9.40 23.35 4.06
C GLY A 447 9.92 21.91 4.01
N PHE A 448 10.97 21.60 4.78
CA PHE A 448 11.48 20.23 4.91
C PHE A 448 10.42 19.28 5.47
N GLY A 449 9.75 19.65 6.56
CA GLY A 449 8.69 18.86 7.17
C GLY A 449 7.54 18.54 6.20
N GLY A 450 7.08 19.53 5.44
CA GLY A 450 6.03 19.35 4.43
C GLY A 450 6.46 18.43 3.29
N ALA A 451 7.69 18.60 2.79
CA ALA A 451 8.25 17.68 1.81
C ALA A 451 8.37 16.25 2.37
N LEU A 452 8.80 16.08 3.63
CA LEU A 452 8.93 14.78 4.28
C LEU A 452 7.57 14.08 4.46
N MET A 453 6.51 14.85 4.75
CA MET A 453 5.13 14.33 4.75
C MET A 453 4.74 13.78 3.37
N GLY A 454 5.05 14.52 2.30
CA GLY A 454 4.87 14.05 0.93
C GLY A 454 5.62 12.74 0.67
N ALA A 455 6.92 12.71 0.95
CA ALA A 455 7.76 11.51 0.79
C ALA A 455 7.20 10.30 1.56
N GLY A 456 6.80 10.50 2.81
CA GLY A 456 6.19 9.48 3.66
C GLY A 456 4.90 8.92 3.06
N LEU A 457 4.03 9.78 2.52
CA LEU A 457 2.82 9.34 1.82
C LEU A 457 3.13 8.59 0.52
N ALA A 458 4.11 9.03 -0.27
CA ALA A 458 4.52 8.29 -1.46
C ALA A 458 5.01 6.88 -1.09
N VAL A 459 5.92 6.75 -0.11
CA VAL A 459 6.42 5.46 0.37
C VAL A 459 5.29 4.59 0.91
N LEU A 460 4.41 5.16 1.73
CA LEU A 460 3.27 4.47 2.34
C LEU A 460 2.34 3.91 1.27
N LEU A 461 1.90 4.74 0.32
CA LEU A 461 0.91 4.37 -0.69
C LEU A 461 1.50 3.41 -1.74
N ILE A 462 2.78 3.58 -2.12
CA ILE A 462 3.50 2.59 -2.94
C ILE A 462 3.56 1.24 -2.21
N SER A 463 3.79 1.23 -0.90
CA SER A 463 3.90 0.00 -0.11
C SER A 463 2.55 -0.67 0.14
N LEU A 464 1.49 0.12 0.30
CA LEU A 464 0.13 -0.39 0.44
C LEU A 464 -0.38 -1.00 -0.86
N TRP A 465 -0.16 -0.32 -1.99
CA TRP A 465 -0.84 -0.65 -3.24
C TRP A 465 0.04 -1.26 -4.31
N GLY A 466 1.36 -1.07 -4.28
CA GLY A 466 2.29 -1.49 -5.34
C GLY A 466 2.94 -2.86 -5.15
N TRP A 467 2.62 -3.60 -4.08
CA TRP A 467 3.40 -4.77 -3.67
C TRP A 467 3.07 -6.06 -4.44
N ARG A 468 3.35 -6.08 -5.75
CA ARG A 468 3.08 -7.23 -6.63
C ARG A 468 4.36 -7.90 -7.10
N ARG A 469 4.25 -9.19 -7.39
CA ARG A 469 5.39 -9.99 -7.87
C ARG A 469 5.86 -9.45 -9.21
N GLY A 470 7.17 -9.21 -9.34
CA GLY A 470 7.76 -8.74 -10.59
C GLY A 470 7.68 -7.23 -10.83
N GLU A 471 7.05 -6.46 -9.93
CA GLU A 471 7.04 -4.98 -9.97
C GLU A 471 8.40 -4.39 -9.56
N ARG A 472 9.39 -4.57 -10.41
CA ARG A 472 10.78 -4.19 -10.10
C ARG A 472 10.94 -2.71 -9.85
N TRP A 473 10.15 -1.91 -10.54
CA TRP A 473 10.19 -0.46 -10.42
C TRP A 473 9.81 -0.01 -9.00
N VAL A 474 8.92 -0.74 -8.31
CA VAL A 474 8.57 -0.46 -6.91
C VAL A 474 9.79 -0.61 -6.01
N TRP A 475 10.52 -1.73 -6.15
CA TRP A 475 11.71 -1.99 -5.36
C TRP A 475 12.81 -0.94 -5.59
N TRP A 476 13.08 -0.60 -6.86
CA TRP A 476 14.09 0.40 -7.20
C TRP A 476 13.70 1.82 -6.80
N SER A 477 12.43 2.20 -6.96
CA SER A 477 11.95 3.53 -6.57
C SER A 477 12.05 3.71 -5.06
N LEU A 478 11.66 2.70 -4.27
CA LEU A 478 11.80 2.73 -2.82
C LEU A 478 13.27 2.75 -2.38
N LEU A 479 14.13 1.92 -2.98
CA LEU A 479 15.57 1.90 -2.66
C LEU A 479 16.21 3.27 -2.92
N ILE A 480 16.09 3.77 -4.15
CA ILE A 480 16.77 5.00 -4.56
C ILE A 480 16.13 6.20 -3.85
N GLY A 481 14.81 6.24 -3.75
CA GLY A 481 14.08 7.30 -3.06
C GLY A 481 14.48 7.40 -1.58
N CYS A 482 14.47 6.30 -0.85
CA CYS A 482 14.88 6.28 0.56
C CYS A 482 16.38 6.55 0.73
N ALA A 483 17.23 6.09 -0.20
CA ALA A 483 18.66 6.38 -0.15
C ALA A 483 18.94 7.88 -0.25
N PHE A 484 18.31 8.59 -1.19
CA PHE A 484 18.43 10.05 -1.27
C PHE A 484 17.79 10.78 -0.09
N GLY A 485 16.76 10.20 0.54
CA GLY A 485 16.19 10.73 1.78
C GLY A 485 17.03 10.50 3.05
N THR A 486 18.06 9.65 3.02
CA THR A 486 18.82 9.26 4.23
C THR A 486 20.33 9.49 4.13
N VAL A 487 20.95 9.19 2.99
CA VAL A 487 22.41 9.30 2.82
C VAL A 487 22.89 10.76 2.94
N PRO A 488 22.30 11.75 2.27
CA PRO A 488 22.70 13.15 2.43
C PRO A 488 22.53 13.65 3.87
N VAL A 489 21.46 13.21 4.55
CA VAL A 489 21.17 13.55 5.95
C VAL A 489 22.29 13.08 6.85
N LEU A 490 22.65 11.79 6.78
CA LEU A 490 23.75 11.26 7.58
C LEU A 490 25.07 11.96 7.25
N ALA A 491 25.36 12.12 5.95
CA ALA A 491 26.61 12.75 5.51
C ALA A 491 26.79 14.16 6.08
N ILE A 492 25.74 15.01 6.02
CA ILE A 492 25.86 16.39 6.49
C ILE A 492 25.93 16.49 8.01
N HIS A 493 25.16 15.67 8.74
CA HIS A 493 25.19 15.67 10.20
C HIS A 493 26.58 15.28 10.74
N PHE A 494 27.21 14.27 10.15
CA PHE A 494 28.58 13.90 10.50
C PHE A 494 29.60 14.96 10.06
N ALA A 495 29.42 15.58 8.89
CA ALA A 495 30.34 16.60 8.39
C ALA A 495 30.40 17.85 9.27
N ILE A 496 29.26 18.29 9.82
CA ILE A 496 29.19 19.50 10.67
C ILE A 496 29.29 19.20 12.17
N GLY A 497 29.31 17.93 12.56
CA GLY A 497 29.36 17.50 13.96
C GLY A 497 28.02 17.50 14.71
N TYR A 498 26.89 17.75 14.04
CA TYR A 498 25.56 17.72 14.66
C TYR A 498 25.08 16.26 14.83
N THR A 499 25.57 15.59 15.88
CA THR A 499 25.51 14.12 16.01
C THR A 499 24.85 13.60 17.29
N HIS A 500 23.99 14.41 17.93
CA HIS A 500 23.20 13.99 19.08
C HIS A 500 22.41 12.71 18.77
N VAL A 501 22.48 11.72 19.66
CA VAL A 501 21.95 10.37 19.40
C VAL A 501 20.44 10.41 19.22
N GLU A 502 19.73 11.13 20.08
CA GLU A 502 18.29 11.36 20.04
C GLU A 502 17.84 12.06 18.74
N HIS A 503 18.68 12.92 18.18
CA HIS A 503 18.41 13.63 16.93
C HIS A 503 18.56 12.70 15.72
N LEU A 504 19.58 11.84 15.70
CA LEU A 504 19.86 10.91 14.59
C LEU A 504 19.16 9.54 14.70
N LEU A 505 18.66 9.17 15.89
CA LEU A 505 18.01 7.88 16.14
C LEU A 505 16.87 7.57 15.14
N PRO A 506 15.97 8.51 14.80
CA PRO A 506 14.94 8.26 13.79
C PRO A 506 15.52 7.86 12.42
N VAL A 507 16.62 8.49 12.01
CA VAL A 507 17.29 8.21 10.74
C VAL A 507 17.99 6.85 10.77
N TYR A 508 18.64 6.50 11.88
CA TYR A 508 19.26 5.17 12.03
C TYR A 508 18.23 4.04 11.97
N VAL A 509 17.11 4.19 12.69
CA VAL A 509 16.00 3.23 12.65
C VAL A 509 15.44 3.14 11.22
N LEU A 510 15.22 4.27 10.57
CA LEU A 510 14.76 4.32 9.18
C LEU A 510 15.67 3.54 8.24
N VAL A 511 16.99 3.77 8.27
CA VAL A 511 17.96 3.07 7.41
C VAL A 511 17.91 1.56 7.63
N VAL A 512 17.95 1.11 8.89
CA VAL A 512 17.94 -0.33 9.22
C VAL A 512 16.64 -0.98 8.74
N VAL A 513 15.49 -0.35 9.02
CA VAL A 513 14.18 -0.90 8.65
C VAL A 513 14.00 -0.95 7.14
N VAL A 514 14.42 0.10 6.41
CA VAL A 514 14.37 0.13 4.93
C VAL A 514 15.23 -0.98 4.32
N VAL A 515 16.46 -1.15 4.81
CA VAL A 515 17.37 -2.20 4.31
C VAL A 515 16.77 -3.59 4.52
N ILE A 516 16.25 -3.87 5.71
CA ILE A 516 15.60 -5.15 6.01
C ILE A 516 14.36 -5.34 5.12
N ALA A 517 13.51 -4.32 5.02
CA ALA A 517 12.28 -4.37 4.22
C ALA A 517 12.56 -4.68 2.73
N LEU A 518 13.56 -4.03 2.15
CA LEU A 518 13.98 -4.24 0.76
C LEU A 518 14.68 -5.58 0.57
N ALA A 519 15.47 -6.05 1.53
CA ALA A 519 16.12 -7.36 1.47
C ALA A 519 15.08 -8.50 1.48
N LEU A 520 14.07 -8.42 2.35
CA LEU A 520 13.00 -9.41 2.46
C LEU A 520 12.14 -9.49 1.18
N SER A 521 11.92 -8.36 0.53
CA SER A 521 11.03 -8.22 -0.63
C SER A 521 11.70 -8.39 -2.00
N ARG A 522 13.04 -8.26 -2.07
CA ARG A 522 13.81 -8.28 -3.33
C ARG A 522 13.40 -9.41 -4.26
N ALA A 523 13.50 -10.67 -3.82
CA ALA A 523 13.24 -11.83 -4.68
C ALA A 523 11.81 -11.86 -5.24
N TYR A 524 10.84 -11.30 -4.50
CA TYR A 524 9.44 -11.26 -4.92
C TYR A 524 9.18 -10.10 -5.89
N LEU A 525 9.55 -8.87 -5.52
CA LEU A 525 9.34 -7.68 -6.35
C LEU A 525 10.21 -7.69 -7.62
N THR A 526 11.40 -8.30 -7.58
CA THR A 526 12.29 -8.37 -8.75
C THR A 526 12.18 -9.66 -9.55
N ALA A 527 11.20 -10.52 -9.26
CA ALA A 527 10.98 -11.78 -9.97
C ALA A 527 10.82 -11.56 -11.49
N ARG A 528 11.26 -12.54 -12.29
CA ARG A 528 11.02 -12.55 -13.74
C ARG A 528 9.90 -13.53 -14.10
N PRO A 529 9.20 -13.31 -15.23
CA PRO A 529 8.21 -14.27 -15.73
C PRO A 529 8.78 -15.66 -16.05
N ASP A 530 10.04 -15.72 -16.47
CA ASP A 530 10.76 -16.96 -16.83
C ASP A 530 11.18 -17.83 -15.63
N GLN A 531 11.01 -17.33 -14.39
CA GLN A 531 11.32 -18.04 -13.14
C GLN A 531 10.13 -18.80 -12.54
N SER A 532 9.04 -18.93 -13.29
CA SER A 532 7.93 -19.84 -12.95
C SER A 532 8.45 -21.29 -13.03
N PRO A 533 8.11 -22.20 -12.08
CA PRO A 533 8.36 -23.61 -12.30
C PRO A 533 7.70 -24.00 -13.62
N ARG A 534 8.49 -24.46 -14.60
CA ARG A 534 7.95 -25.03 -15.83
C ARG A 534 7.15 -26.25 -15.41
N ILE A 535 5.83 -26.16 -15.51
CA ILE A 535 4.97 -27.33 -15.43
C ILE A 535 5.34 -28.17 -16.66
N SER A 536 6.11 -29.24 -16.45
CA SER A 536 6.25 -30.29 -17.45
C SER A 536 4.88 -30.92 -17.62
N TRP A 537 4.32 -30.79 -18.82
CA TRP A 537 3.04 -31.34 -19.24
C TRP A 537 2.93 -32.84 -18.98
#